data_AF-A0A061HPX0-F1
#
_entry.id   AF-A0A061HPX0-F1
#
_cell.length_a   1.000
_cell.length_b   1.000
_cell.length_c   1.000
_cell.angle_alpha   90.00
_cell.angle_beta   90.00
_cell.angle_gamma   90.00
#
_symmetry.space_group_name_H-M   'P 1'
#
loop_
_entity.id
_entity.type
_entity.pdbx_description
1 polymer ?
#
loop_
_entity_poly.entity_id
_entity_poly.type
_entity_poly.pdbx_seq_one_letter_code
_entity_poly.pdbx_strand_id
1 'polypeptide(L)'
;MQFSIIICGLDSIEARRWINAILVGLVDEENPDSLKVLIDGGTEGFRGQSRVILPTMTSCIECQLDMHAPRAAVPLCTLATIPRQPEHCIEWAHIIAWESEKPFPSLDNDDPEHISWLYKKALKRAEEYKITGVTYPLTQGVIKNIIPAIASTNAIIAASCCNEALKIATGVNPSLGMQENYMMYSGTDSIYTYTFKHKQKTDCPVCGELARELEIDPNITLQEFIDSLAERPESQLKTPSIRTQEKTIYMQSPESLKLQTSSNLTKKIHELILNGQEFGITDPSLTGVSFRYKARFTVKPELPLN
;
A
#
# COMPACT_ATOMS: atom_id res chain seq x y z
N MET A 1 25.84 10.87 -10.29
CA MET A 1 24.39 11.00 -10.02
C MET A 1 23.76 11.79 -11.15
N GLN A 2 22.81 11.21 -11.91
CA GLN A 2 22.41 11.69 -13.24
C GLN A 2 21.23 12.68 -13.26
N PHE A 3 20.38 12.68 -12.23
CA PHE A 3 19.14 13.48 -12.18
C PHE A 3 19.13 14.39 -10.96
N SER A 4 18.41 15.52 -11.04
CA SER A 4 18.19 16.45 -9.91
C SER A 4 16.73 16.47 -9.45
N ILE A 5 15.79 16.28 -10.38
CA ILE A 5 14.34 16.25 -10.16
C ILE A 5 13.81 14.97 -10.79
N ILE A 6 12.93 14.27 -10.08
CA ILE A 6 12.26 13.05 -10.53
C ILE A 6 10.75 13.29 -10.46
N ILE A 7 10.05 13.03 -11.56
CA ILE A 7 8.59 13.17 -11.65
C ILE A 7 7.99 11.77 -11.84
N CYS A 8 7.05 11.42 -10.98
CA CYS A 8 6.37 10.13 -10.98
C CYS A 8 4.87 10.31 -11.32
N GLY A 9 4.40 9.49 -12.25
CA GLY A 9 2.98 9.26 -12.54
C GLY A 9 2.68 7.76 -12.48
N LEU A 10 3.10 7.13 -11.40
CA LEU A 10 3.02 5.67 -11.21
C LEU A 10 1.57 5.24 -10.95
N ASP A 11 1.26 3.97 -11.20
CA ASP A 11 -0.08 3.40 -11.03
C ASP A 11 -0.22 2.52 -9.78
N SER A 12 0.89 2.14 -9.15
CA SER A 12 0.92 1.33 -7.92
C SER A 12 1.46 2.10 -6.71
N ILE A 13 0.99 1.71 -5.52
CA ILE A 13 1.51 2.25 -4.25
C ILE A 13 2.89 1.66 -3.99
N GLU A 14 3.11 0.40 -4.32
CA GLU A 14 4.38 -0.31 -4.12
C GLU A 14 5.52 0.39 -4.89
N ALA A 15 5.33 0.74 -6.16
CA ALA A 15 6.35 1.44 -6.93
C ALA A 15 6.65 2.84 -6.34
N ARG A 16 5.62 3.56 -5.88
CA ARG A 16 5.79 4.85 -5.19
C ARG A 16 6.57 4.72 -3.88
N ARG A 17 6.25 3.72 -3.07
CA ARG A 17 6.97 3.43 -1.81
C ARG A 17 8.42 3.07 -2.07
N TRP A 18 8.68 2.27 -3.10
CA TRP A 18 10.02 1.86 -3.50
C TRP A 18 10.87 3.08 -3.89
N ILE A 19 10.44 3.87 -4.88
CA ILE A 19 11.21 5.04 -5.31
C ILE A 19 11.39 6.03 -4.15
N ASN A 20 10.37 6.24 -3.33
CA ASN A 20 10.45 7.08 -2.15
C ASN A 20 11.58 6.65 -1.19
N ALA A 21 11.63 5.36 -0.86
CA ALA A 21 12.65 4.85 0.04
C ALA A 21 14.06 4.91 -0.56
N ILE A 22 14.21 4.66 -1.87
CA ILE A 22 15.49 4.83 -2.57
C ILE A 22 15.95 6.28 -2.47
N LEU A 23 15.09 7.25 -2.79
CA LEU A 23 15.49 8.67 -2.76
C LEU A 23 15.80 9.18 -1.36
N VAL A 24 15.11 8.68 -0.33
CA VAL A 24 15.46 8.96 1.07
C VAL A 24 16.80 8.33 1.43
N GLY A 25 17.07 7.09 1.04
CA GLY A 25 18.34 6.41 1.31
C GLY A 25 19.54 6.96 0.53
N LEU A 26 19.30 7.76 -0.51
CA LEU A 26 20.34 8.48 -1.24
C LEU A 26 20.80 9.76 -0.54
N VAL A 27 20.02 10.31 0.39
CA VAL A 27 20.36 11.58 1.05
C VAL A 27 21.60 11.40 1.93
N ASP A 28 22.57 12.25 1.69
CA ASP A 28 23.82 12.39 2.42
C ASP A 28 23.93 13.85 2.91
N GLU A 29 24.00 14.04 4.22
CA GLU A 29 24.07 15.37 4.84
C GLU A 29 25.35 16.13 4.47
N GLU A 30 26.43 15.42 4.12
CA GLU A 30 27.70 16.03 3.70
C GLU A 30 27.68 16.45 2.22
N ASN A 31 26.70 15.96 1.44
CA ASN A 31 26.60 16.22 0.02
C ASN A 31 25.20 16.71 -0.37
N PRO A 32 24.99 18.04 -0.51
CA PRO A 32 23.71 18.61 -0.92
C PRO A 32 23.18 18.09 -2.27
N ASP A 33 24.07 17.69 -3.19
CA ASP A 33 23.67 17.15 -4.50
C ASP A 33 23.05 15.75 -4.41
N SER A 34 23.17 15.09 -3.26
CA SER A 34 22.55 13.78 -3.00
C SER A 34 21.02 13.86 -2.94
N LEU A 35 20.47 15.00 -2.51
CA LEU A 35 19.03 15.23 -2.40
C LEU A 35 18.40 15.35 -3.78
N LYS A 36 17.50 14.41 -4.10
CA LYS A 36 16.74 14.41 -5.35
C LYS A 36 15.29 14.74 -5.05
N VAL A 37 14.79 15.82 -5.64
CA VAL A 37 13.40 16.24 -5.43
C VAL A 37 12.48 15.25 -6.14
N LEU A 38 11.50 14.73 -5.41
CA LEU A 38 10.47 13.85 -5.94
C LEU A 38 9.17 14.62 -6.10
N ILE A 39 8.61 14.61 -7.30
CA ILE A 39 7.29 15.14 -7.61
C ILE A 39 6.41 13.95 -7.96
N ASP A 40 5.38 13.69 -7.16
CA ASP A 40 4.46 12.57 -7.39
C ASP A 40 3.07 13.08 -7.79
N GLY A 41 2.53 12.50 -8.85
CA GLY A 41 1.17 12.70 -9.32
C GLY A 41 0.37 11.40 -9.21
N GLY A 42 -0.91 11.53 -8.87
CA GLY A 42 -1.85 10.40 -8.89
C GLY A 42 -3.25 10.85 -9.29
N THR A 43 -4.00 9.95 -9.91
CA THR A 43 -5.32 10.20 -10.48
C THR A 43 -6.24 9.01 -10.30
N GLU A 44 -7.50 9.25 -9.96
CA GLU A 44 -8.57 8.25 -9.89
C GLU A 44 -9.89 8.92 -10.30
N GLY A 45 -10.40 8.56 -11.48
CA GLY A 45 -11.59 9.17 -12.06
C GLY A 45 -11.46 10.69 -12.20
N PHE A 46 -12.35 11.42 -11.54
CA PHE A 46 -12.35 12.90 -11.51
C PHE A 46 -11.54 13.48 -10.34
N ARG A 47 -10.79 12.66 -9.61
CA ARG A 47 -9.96 13.10 -8.48
C ARG A 47 -8.49 12.90 -8.81
N GLY A 48 -7.65 13.71 -8.21
CA GLY A 48 -6.22 13.52 -8.31
C GLY A 48 -5.46 14.36 -7.29
N GLN A 49 -4.15 14.19 -7.31
CA GLN A 49 -3.25 14.93 -6.46
C GLN A 49 -1.90 15.14 -7.13
N SER A 50 -1.23 16.21 -6.73
CA SER A 50 0.19 16.42 -6.98
C SER A 50 0.87 16.76 -5.66
N ARG A 51 2.06 16.21 -5.43
CA ARG A 51 2.83 16.48 -4.22
C ARG A 51 4.31 16.64 -4.55
N VAL A 52 4.97 17.48 -3.76
CA VAL A 52 6.42 17.68 -3.84
C VAL A 52 7.06 17.20 -2.56
N ILE A 53 8.00 16.28 -2.70
CA ILE A 53 8.71 15.63 -1.62
C ILE A 53 10.18 16.02 -1.74
N LEU A 54 10.64 16.72 -0.72
CA LEU A 54 12.05 16.87 -0.39
C LEU A 54 12.37 15.75 0.60
N PRO A 55 13.14 14.71 0.18
CA PRO A 55 13.52 13.61 1.06
C PRO A 55 14.13 14.13 2.36
N THR A 56 13.84 13.46 3.48
CA THR A 56 14.22 13.80 4.88
C THR A 56 13.75 15.15 5.43
N MET A 57 13.34 16.11 4.59
CA MET A 57 12.94 17.46 5.00
C MET A 57 11.41 17.68 5.05
N THR A 58 10.67 16.97 4.21
CA THR A 58 9.21 17.08 4.11
C THR A 58 8.56 15.71 4.24
N SER A 59 7.24 15.68 4.37
CA SER A 59 6.50 14.42 4.42
C SER A 59 6.70 13.60 3.15
N CYS A 60 7.29 12.40 3.31
CA CYS A 60 7.51 11.44 2.23
C CYS A 60 6.25 10.58 1.95
N ILE A 61 6.29 9.68 0.96
CA ILE A 61 5.17 8.79 0.63
C ILE A 61 4.77 7.92 1.83
N GLU A 62 5.75 7.40 2.57
CA GLU A 62 5.50 6.53 3.72
C GLU A 62 4.81 7.25 4.89
N CYS A 63 5.02 8.57 5.03
CA CYS A 63 4.29 9.37 6.02
C CYS A 63 2.78 9.44 5.73
N GLN A 64 2.37 9.18 4.48
CA GLN A 64 1.01 9.33 3.96
C GLN A 64 0.38 7.96 3.64
N LEU A 65 1.04 6.86 3.98
CA LEU A 65 0.60 5.51 3.58
C LEU A 65 -0.81 5.17 4.10
N ASP A 66 -1.17 5.70 5.27
CA ASP A 66 -2.49 5.60 5.88
C ASP A 66 -3.60 6.26 5.06
N MET A 67 -3.30 7.30 4.28
CA MET A 67 -4.26 7.89 3.33
C MET A 67 -4.54 7.00 2.13
N HIS A 68 -3.65 6.02 1.89
CA HIS A 68 -3.75 5.03 0.84
C HIS A 68 -4.19 3.66 1.41
N ALA A 69 -4.89 3.65 2.55
CA ALA A 69 -5.34 2.41 3.19
C ALA A 69 -6.06 1.51 2.17
N PRO A 70 -5.72 0.21 2.12
CA PRO A 70 -6.33 -0.72 1.19
C PRO A 70 -7.84 -0.76 1.41
N ARG A 71 -8.60 -0.89 0.32
CA ARG A 71 -10.05 -1.10 0.42
C ARG A 71 -10.27 -2.37 1.22
N ALA A 72 -11.17 -2.32 2.21
CA ALA A 72 -11.48 -3.48 3.03
C ALA A 72 -11.91 -4.65 2.13
N ALA A 73 -11.18 -5.78 2.21
CA ALA A 73 -11.56 -6.98 1.51
C ALA A 73 -12.95 -7.43 1.98
N VAL A 74 -13.79 -7.88 1.06
CA VAL A 74 -15.11 -8.41 1.42
C VAL A 74 -14.88 -9.69 2.24
N PRO A 75 -15.41 -9.80 3.46
CA PRO A 75 -15.17 -10.98 4.30
C PRO A 75 -15.58 -12.26 3.59
N LEU A 76 -14.75 -13.31 3.68
CA LEU A 76 -15.00 -14.58 3.01
C LEU A 76 -16.36 -15.20 3.39
N CYS A 77 -16.81 -15.02 4.64
CA CYS A 77 -18.13 -15.46 5.08
C CYS A 77 -19.26 -14.75 4.32
N THR A 78 -19.10 -13.46 4.00
CA THR A 78 -20.05 -12.67 3.21
C THR A 78 -20.09 -13.18 1.77
N LEU A 79 -18.91 -13.42 1.17
CA LEU A 79 -18.80 -13.99 -0.17
C LEU A 79 -19.46 -15.38 -0.24
N ALA A 80 -19.21 -16.23 0.75
CA ALA A 80 -19.64 -17.63 0.77
C ALA A 80 -21.12 -17.82 1.12
N THR A 81 -21.68 -17.04 2.05
CA THR A 81 -23.00 -17.33 2.63
C THR A 81 -24.06 -16.25 2.37
N ILE A 82 -23.70 -14.96 2.41
CA ILE A 82 -24.67 -13.85 2.36
C ILE A 82 -24.17 -12.74 1.41
N PRO A 83 -24.10 -12.98 0.08
CA PRO A 83 -23.84 -11.91 -0.88
C PRO A 83 -24.97 -10.88 -0.83
N ARG A 84 -24.64 -9.59 -1.04
CA ARG A 84 -25.59 -8.46 -0.96
C ARG A 84 -25.52 -7.53 -2.17
N GLN A 85 -24.37 -7.48 -2.84
CA GLN A 85 -24.09 -6.64 -3.98
C GLN A 85 -23.62 -7.50 -5.16
N PRO A 86 -23.81 -7.08 -6.42
CA PRO A 86 -23.37 -7.84 -7.58
C PRO A 86 -21.85 -8.11 -7.57
N GLU A 87 -21.05 -7.21 -7.00
CA GLU A 87 -19.61 -7.36 -6.78
C GLU A 87 -19.29 -8.58 -5.91
N HIS A 88 -20.11 -8.88 -4.89
CA HIS A 88 -19.90 -10.05 -4.03
C HIS A 88 -20.10 -11.36 -4.80
N CYS A 89 -21.04 -11.39 -5.74
CA CYS A 89 -21.28 -12.55 -6.60
C CYS A 89 -20.11 -12.78 -7.57
N ILE A 90 -19.52 -11.69 -8.08
CA ILE A 90 -18.34 -11.73 -8.94
C ILE A 90 -17.11 -12.18 -8.16
N GLU A 91 -16.85 -11.62 -6.98
CA GLU A 91 -15.72 -12.03 -6.13
C GLU A 91 -15.85 -13.48 -5.65
N TRP A 92 -17.06 -13.95 -5.36
CA TRP A 92 -17.27 -15.36 -5.08
C TRP A 92 -16.90 -16.25 -6.27
N ALA A 93 -17.27 -15.86 -7.49
CA ALA A 93 -16.93 -16.61 -8.68
C ALA A 93 -15.41 -16.63 -8.91
N HIS A 94 -14.77 -15.49 -8.68
CA HIS A 94 -13.33 -15.26 -8.84
C HIS A 94 -12.48 -16.05 -7.85
N ILE A 95 -12.85 -16.04 -6.57
CA ILE A 95 -12.02 -16.64 -5.51
C ILE A 95 -12.46 -18.08 -5.22
N ILE A 96 -13.76 -18.29 -4.95
CA ILE A 96 -14.25 -19.57 -4.41
C ILE A 96 -14.59 -20.54 -5.53
N ALA A 97 -15.40 -20.11 -6.52
CA ALA A 97 -15.86 -21.03 -7.57
C ALA A 97 -14.71 -21.43 -8.50
N TRP A 98 -13.82 -20.49 -8.83
CA TRP A 98 -12.65 -20.76 -9.66
C TRP A 98 -11.72 -21.80 -9.02
N GLU A 99 -11.42 -21.66 -7.73
CA GLU A 99 -10.57 -22.62 -7.01
C GLU A 99 -11.22 -24.00 -6.86
N SER A 100 -12.55 -24.04 -6.67
CA SER A 100 -13.30 -25.28 -6.53
C SER A 100 -13.45 -26.06 -7.84
N GLU A 101 -13.71 -25.37 -8.96
CA GLU A 101 -14.01 -26.02 -10.24
C GLU A 101 -12.81 -26.12 -11.17
N LYS A 102 -11.78 -25.30 -10.94
CA LYS A 102 -10.55 -25.20 -11.76
C LYS A 102 -10.85 -25.35 -13.26
N PRO A 103 -11.72 -24.48 -13.82
CA PRO A 103 -12.19 -24.60 -15.20
C PRO A 103 -11.06 -24.51 -16.22
N PHE A 104 -9.96 -23.83 -15.87
CA PHE A 104 -8.76 -23.65 -16.67
C PHE A 104 -7.50 -23.82 -15.78
N PRO A 105 -6.31 -24.06 -16.37
CA PRO A 105 -5.07 -24.28 -15.61
C PRO A 105 -4.68 -23.11 -14.69
N SER A 106 -4.91 -21.87 -15.13
CA SER A 106 -4.65 -20.64 -14.38
C SER A 106 -5.62 -19.55 -14.81
N LEU A 107 -5.99 -18.67 -13.88
CA LEU A 107 -6.81 -17.51 -14.22
C LEU A 107 -5.96 -16.47 -14.94
N ASP A 108 -6.34 -16.16 -16.16
CA ASP A 108 -5.89 -14.98 -16.90
C ASP A 108 -7.03 -13.95 -16.89
N ASN A 109 -6.78 -12.79 -16.27
CA ASN A 109 -7.74 -11.72 -16.12
C ASN A 109 -7.98 -10.96 -17.44
N ASP A 110 -7.11 -11.12 -18.44
CA ASP A 110 -7.22 -10.49 -19.76
C ASP A 110 -7.89 -11.40 -20.80
N ASP A 111 -7.99 -12.71 -20.53
CA ASP A 111 -8.63 -13.67 -21.44
C ASP A 111 -10.17 -13.52 -21.43
N PRO A 112 -10.79 -13.19 -22.59
CA PRO A 112 -12.24 -13.08 -22.70
C PRO A 112 -13.01 -14.35 -22.30
N GLU A 113 -12.45 -15.54 -22.49
CA GLU A 113 -13.08 -16.82 -22.13
C GLU A 113 -13.17 -16.99 -20.61
N HIS A 114 -12.08 -16.68 -19.90
CA HIS A 114 -12.04 -16.72 -18.44
C HIS A 114 -13.02 -15.72 -17.82
N ILE A 115 -13.02 -14.48 -18.32
CA ILE A 115 -13.96 -13.44 -17.87
C ILE A 115 -15.41 -13.87 -18.16
N SER A 116 -15.66 -14.48 -19.32
CA SER A 116 -16.99 -14.98 -19.67
C SER A 116 -17.45 -16.11 -18.76
N TRP A 117 -16.53 -16.99 -18.33
CA TRP A 117 -16.82 -18.03 -17.35
C TRP A 117 -17.20 -17.41 -16.00
N LEU A 118 -16.39 -16.48 -15.51
CA LEU A 118 -16.63 -15.77 -14.26
C LEU A 118 -17.96 -15.01 -14.27
N TYR A 119 -18.25 -14.31 -15.37
CA TYR A 119 -19.51 -13.60 -15.56
C TYR A 119 -20.71 -14.55 -15.49
N LYS A 120 -20.69 -15.66 -16.22
CA LYS A 120 -21.78 -16.65 -16.21
C LYS A 120 -21.98 -17.25 -14.82
N LYS A 121 -20.89 -17.49 -14.09
CA LYS A 121 -20.94 -18.07 -12.74
C LYS A 121 -21.48 -17.08 -11.71
N ALA A 122 -21.02 -15.83 -11.77
CA ALA A 122 -21.52 -14.74 -10.96
C ALA A 122 -23.01 -14.47 -11.21
N LEU A 123 -23.46 -14.55 -12.47
CA LEU A 123 -24.86 -14.34 -12.85
C LEU A 123 -25.78 -15.40 -12.26
N LYS A 124 -25.40 -16.69 -12.33
CA LYS A 124 -26.16 -17.78 -11.68
C LYS A 124 -26.27 -17.57 -10.17
N ARG A 125 -25.18 -17.20 -9.51
CA ARG A 125 -25.20 -16.90 -8.07
C ARG A 125 -26.05 -15.68 -7.75
N ALA A 126 -26.02 -14.65 -8.59
CA ALA A 126 -26.86 -13.48 -8.41
C ALA A 126 -28.35 -13.85 -8.52
N GLU A 127 -28.73 -14.74 -9.43
CA GLU A 127 -30.11 -15.27 -9.55
C GLU A 127 -30.55 -16.03 -8.28
N GLU A 128 -29.70 -16.89 -7.73
CA GLU A 128 -29.97 -17.65 -6.49
C GLU A 128 -30.31 -16.72 -5.31
N TYR A 129 -29.58 -15.61 -5.20
CA TYR A 129 -29.74 -14.63 -4.12
C TYR A 129 -30.62 -13.42 -4.49
N LYS A 130 -31.24 -13.44 -5.68
CA LYS A 130 -32.10 -12.36 -6.22
C LYS A 130 -31.40 -10.99 -6.27
N ILE A 131 -30.11 -10.98 -6.57
CA ILE A 131 -29.28 -9.79 -6.74
C ILE A 131 -29.29 -9.40 -8.23
N THR A 132 -29.48 -8.12 -8.51
CA THR A 132 -29.44 -7.57 -9.88
C THR A 132 -28.18 -6.73 -10.08
N GLY A 133 -27.83 -6.47 -11.34
CA GLY A 133 -26.71 -5.58 -11.69
C GLY A 133 -25.40 -6.28 -12.06
N VAL A 134 -25.34 -7.63 -12.06
CA VAL A 134 -24.19 -8.34 -12.62
C VAL A 134 -24.17 -8.15 -14.14
N THR A 135 -23.14 -7.48 -14.65
CA THR A 135 -22.94 -7.23 -16.07
C THR A 135 -21.50 -7.58 -16.45
N TYR A 136 -21.24 -7.91 -17.72
CA TYR A 136 -19.89 -8.23 -18.18
C TYR A 136 -18.87 -7.10 -17.89
N PRO A 137 -19.18 -5.81 -18.12
CA PRO A 137 -18.27 -4.72 -17.75
C PRO A 137 -18.02 -4.61 -16.25
N LEU A 138 -19.04 -4.85 -15.40
CA LEU A 138 -18.86 -4.89 -13.95
C LEU A 138 -17.96 -6.06 -13.54
N THR A 139 -18.13 -7.24 -14.15
CA THR A 139 -17.27 -8.40 -13.92
C THR A 139 -15.82 -8.09 -14.26
N GLN A 140 -15.56 -7.47 -15.41
CA GLN A 140 -14.20 -7.01 -15.76
C GLN A 140 -13.67 -5.97 -14.77
N GLY A 141 -14.49 -5.01 -14.37
CA GLY A 141 -14.14 -3.96 -13.42
C GLY A 141 -13.68 -4.51 -12.07
N VAL A 142 -14.43 -5.46 -11.53
CA VAL A 142 -14.15 -6.11 -10.24
C VAL A 142 -12.87 -6.98 -10.34
N ILE A 143 -12.80 -7.88 -11.33
CA ILE A 143 -11.65 -8.81 -11.46
C ILE A 143 -10.34 -8.07 -11.71
N LYS A 144 -10.35 -7.07 -12.60
CA LYS A 144 -9.15 -6.31 -12.94
C LYS A 144 -8.87 -5.16 -11.97
N ASN A 145 -9.71 -4.95 -10.94
CA ASN A 145 -9.64 -3.79 -10.05
C ASN A 145 -9.50 -2.47 -10.82
N ILE A 146 -10.29 -2.28 -11.89
CA ILE A 146 -10.12 -1.16 -12.84
C ILE A 146 -10.32 0.17 -12.11
N ILE A 147 -9.27 1.01 -12.10
CA ILE A 147 -9.35 2.41 -11.68
C ILE A 147 -9.76 3.25 -12.89
N PRO A 148 -10.88 4.00 -12.84
CA PRO A 148 -11.27 4.86 -13.95
C PRO A 148 -10.18 5.89 -14.28
N ALA A 149 -9.74 5.94 -15.54
CA ALA A 149 -8.76 6.89 -16.02
C ALA A 149 -9.42 7.92 -16.95
N ILE A 150 -9.23 9.21 -16.67
CA ILE A 150 -9.85 10.31 -17.43
C ILE A 150 -8.74 11.25 -17.93
N ALA A 151 -8.70 11.47 -19.24
CA ALA A 151 -7.66 12.28 -19.88
C ALA A 151 -7.57 13.71 -19.32
N SER A 152 -8.71 14.34 -18.98
CA SER A 152 -8.74 15.68 -18.39
C SER A 152 -8.09 15.71 -17.00
N THR A 153 -8.40 14.75 -16.13
CA THR A 153 -7.78 14.63 -14.80
C THR A 153 -6.27 14.40 -14.92
N ASN A 154 -5.84 13.51 -15.82
CA ASN A 154 -4.42 13.27 -16.08
C ASN A 154 -3.69 14.53 -16.56
N ALA A 155 -4.32 15.29 -17.46
CA ALA A 155 -3.76 16.55 -17.95
C ALA A 155 -3.62 17.59 -16.82
N ILE A 156 -4.61 17.73 -15.94
CA ILE A 156 -4.58 18.66 -14.81
C ILE A 156 -3.44 18.30 -13.84
N ILE A 157 -3.34 17.03 -13.44
CA ILE A 157 -2.31 16.59 -12.50
C ILE A 157 -0.91 16.64 -13.11
N ALA A 158 -0.74 16.20 -14.37
CA ALA A 158 0.53 16.30 -15.06
C ALA A 158 0.98 17.76 -15.23
N ALA A 159 0.05 18.66 -15.56
CA ALA A 159 0.34 20.09 -15.65
C ALA A 159 0.80 20.66 -14.30
N SER A 160 0.15 20.26 -13.20
CA SER A 160 0.59 20.64 -11.85
C SER A 160 2.02 20.16 -11.55
N CYS A 161 2.29 18.86 -11.76
CA CYS A 161 3.62 18.28 -11.53
C CYS A 161 4.71 18.96 -12.38
N CYS A 162 4.46 19.19 -13.67
CA CYS A 162 5.39 19.88 -14.56
C CYS A 162 5.62 21.34 -14.14
N ASN A 163 4.58 22.03 -13.66
CA ASN A 163 4.70 23.39 -13.16
C ASN A 163 5.59 23.46 -11.91
N GLU A 164 5.45 22.50 -10.99
CA GLU A 164 6.35 22.41 -9.82
C GLU A 164 7.79 22.11 -10.22
N ALA A 165 8.01 21.21 -11.20
CA ALA A 165 9.34 20.94 -11.73
C ALA A 165 10.00 22.20 -12.31
N LEU A 166 9.25 23.00 -13.07
CA LEU A 166 9.72 24.26 -13.63
C LEU A 166 10.11 25.24 -12.53
N LYS A 167 9.28 25.39 -11.49
CA LYS A 167 9.55 26.28 -10.34
C LYS A 167 10.81 25.87 -9.61
N ILE A 168 10.98 24.57 -9.33
CA ILE A 168 12.16 24.02 -8.63
C ILE A 168 13.43 24.22 -9.48
N ALA A 169 13.36 23.95 -10.78
CA ALA A 169 14.52 24.03 -11.67
C ALA A 169 14.99 25.47 -11.93
N THR A 170 14.08 26.44 -11.94
CA THR A 170 14.36 27.82 -12.37
C THR A 170 14.34 28.85 -11.25
N GLY A 171 13.72 28.54 -10.11
CA GLY A 171 13.48 29.50 -9.03
C GLY A 171 12.51 30.63 -9.42
N VAL A 172 11.75 30.50 -10.51
CA VAL A 172 10.88 31.57 -11.04
C VAL A 172 9.73 31.94 -10.08
N ASN A 173 9.31 31.01 -9.22
CA ASN A 173 8.22 31.20 -8.25
C ASN A 173 8.36 30.16 -7.12
N PRO A 174 7.94 30.44 -5.87
CA PRO A 174 7.78 29.42 -4.84
C PRO A 174 7.05 28.15 -5.32
N SER A 175 7.69 27.01 -5.10
CA SER A 175 7.10 25.69 -5.36
C SER A 175 6.37 25.14 -4.14
N LEU A 176 5.54 24.12 -4.38
CA LEU A 176 5.16 23.18 -3.33
C LEU A 176 6.44 22.55 -2.72
N GLY A 177 6.36 22.17 -1.45
CA GLY A 177 7.45 21.60 -0.66
C GLY A 177 7.38 22.02 0.82
N MET A 178 8.28 22.89 1.26
CA MET A 178 8.47 23.18 2.69
C MET A 178 7.25 23.78 3.41
N GLN A 179 6.53 24.69 2.74
CA GLN A 179 5.36 25.34 3.33
C GLN A 179 4.08 24.55 3.07
N GLU A 180 3.85 24.14 1.83
CA GLU A 180 2.73 23.29 1.43
C GLU A 180 3.25 22.28 0.44
N ASN A 181 3.12 20.99 0.71
CA ASN A 181 3.69 19.92 -0.12
C ASN A 181 2.64 19.11 -0.87
N TYR A 182 1.36 19.39 -0.66
CA TYR A 182 0.28 18.58 -1.20
C TYR A 182 -0.80 19.46 -1.82
N MET A 183 -1.18 19.16 -3.05
CA MET A 183 -2.36 19.71 -3.71
C MET A 183 -3.29 18.57 -4.11
N MET A 184 -4.56 18.68 -3.69
CA MET A 184 -5.63 17.79 -4.11
C MET A 184 -6.52 18.48 -5.14
N TYR A 185 -7.05 17.69 -6.08
CA TYR A 185 -8.01 18.09 -7.10
C TYR A 185 -9.24 17.19 -7.04
N SER A 186 -10.43 17.79 -7.14
CA SER A 186 -11.71 17.10 -7.31
C SER A 186 -12.51 17.79 -8.40
N GLY A 187 -12.97 17.01 -9.38
CA GLY A 187 -13.79 17.45 -10.51
C GLY A 187 -15.17 16.79 -10.55
N THR A 188 -15.65 16.18 -9.46
CA THR A 188 -16.90 15.40 -9.44
C THR A 188 -18.14 16.29 -9.60
N ASP A 189 -18.27 17.35 -8.79
CA ASP A 189 -19.43 18.27 -8.82
C ASP A 189 -19.06 19.65 -9.37
N SER A 190 -17.82 20.08 -9.15
CA SER A 190 -17.24 21.34 -9.64
C SER A 190 -15.72 21.23 -9.66
N ILE A 191 -15.02 22.25 -10.16
CA ILE A 191 -13.56 22.31 -10.11
C ILE A 191 -13.13 22.80 -8.73
N TYR A 192 -12.57 21.90 -7.94
CA TYR A 192 -12.06 22.19 -6.60
C TYR A 192 -10.60 21.77 -6.48
N THR A 193 -9.79 22.68 -5.94
CA THR A 193 -8.41 22.39 -5.55
C THR A 193 -8.15 22.86 -4.14
N TYR A 194 -7.41 22.09 -3.36
CA TYR A 194 -6.98 22.47 -2.03
C TYR A 194 -5.52 22.13 -1.83
N THR A 195 -4.76 23.10 -1.33
CA THR A 195 -3.33 22.98 -1.09
C THR A 195 -3.09 23.07 0.40
N PHE A 196 -2.26 22.19 0.95
CA PHE A 196 -1.98 22.17 2.38
C PHE A 196 -0.61 21.57 2.70
N LYS A 197 -0.17 21.79 3.94
CA LYS A 197 1.02 21.15 4.50
C LYS A 197 0.69 19.80 5.12
N HIS A 198 1.08 18.73 4.46
CA HIS A 198 1.17 17.42 5.09
C HIS A 198 2.44 17.33 5.95
N LYS A 199 2.27 17.11 7.25
CA LYS A 199 3.39 17.08 8.22
C LYS A 199 4.21 15.80 8.07
N GLN A 200 5.53 15.94 8.19
CA GLN A 200 6.43 14.79 8.31
C GLN A 200 6.18 14.11 9.65
N LYS A 201 6.06 12.78 9.61
CA LYS A 201 5.93 11.94 10.81
C LYS A 201 7.33 11.65 11.36
N THR A 202 7.56 11.96 12.64
CA THR A 202 8.87 11.75 13.31
C THR A 202 9.20 10.26 13.48
N ASP A 203 8.15 9.43 13.57
CA ASP A 203 8.17 7.97 13.64
C ASP A 203 8.02 7.31 12.26
N CYS A 204 8.28 8.02 11.17
CA CYS A 204 8.21 7.45 9.83
C CYS A 204 9.30 6.39 9.66
N PRO A 205 8.97 5.16 9.22
CA PRO A 205 9.94 4.06 9.14
C PRO A 205 10.96 4.22 8.00
N VAL A 206 10.82 5.26 7.18
CA VAL A 206 11.70 5.59 6.05
C VAL A 206 12.44 6.90 6.28
N CYS A 207 11.73 8.02 6.43
CA CYS A 207 12.33 9.37 6.52
C CYS A 207 12.37 9.97 7.92
N GLY A 208 11.84 9.26 8.93
CA GLY A 208 11.83 9.70 10.33
C GLY A 208 13.08 9.21 11.06
N GLU A 209 13.38 9.83 12.19
CA GLU A 209 14.49 9.42 13.06
C GLU A 209 14.10 8.20 13.91
N LEU A 210 12.86 8.19 14.41
CA LEU A 210 12.33 7.18 15.31
C LEU A 210 11.74 5.99 14.54
N ALA A 211 11.86 4.80 15.12
CA ALA A 211 11.16 3.61 14.62
C ALA A 211 9.66 3.71 14.90
N ARG A 212 8.83 3.29 13.93
CA ARG A 212 7.37 3.37 14.05
C ARG A 212 6.86 2.35 15.06
N GLU A 213 6.05 2.79 16.03
CA GLU A 213 5.45 1.85 16.98
C GLU A 213 4.40 0.97 16.29
N LEU A 214 4.49 -0.34 16.52
CA LEU A 214 3.45 -1.30 16.16
C LEU A 214 2.88 -1.90 17.44
N GLU A 215 1.57 -1.80 17.58
CA GLU A 215 0.84 -2.52 18.63
C GLU A 215 0.73 -4.00 18.27
N ILE A 216 1.21 -4.88 19.15
CA ILE A 216 1.29 -6.32 18.93
C ILE A 216 0.74 -7.06 20.16
N ASP A 217 -0.15 -8.03 19.98
CA ASP A 217 -0.50 -8.95 21.07
C ASP A 217 0.70 -9.88 21.33
N PRO A 218 1.25 -9.95 22.54
CA PRO A 218 2.41 -10.82 22.79
C PRO A 218 2.12 -12.30 22.54
N ASN A 219 0.85 -12.73 22.59
CA ASN A 219 0.45 -14.13 22.52
C ASN A 219 0.20 -14.66 21.11
N ILE A 220 0.11 -13.79 20.11
CA ILE A 220 -0.06 -14.25 18.72
C ILE A 220 1.24 -14.90 18.23
N THR A 221 1.06 -15.82 17.30
CA THR A 221 2.17 -16.47 16.59
C THR A 221 2.85 -15.50 15.63
N LEU A 222 4.10 -15.80 15.27
CA LEU A 222 4.81 -15.02 14.26
C LEU A 222 4.08 -15.04 12.90
N GLN A 223 3.45 -16.16 12.53
CA GLN A 223 2.66 -16.25 11.30
C GLN A 223 1.47 -15.28 11.33
N GLU A 224 0.67 -15.30 12.39
CA GLU A 224 -0.47 -14.37 12.54
C GLU A 224 -0.02 -12.90 12.53
N PHE A 225 1.15 -12.60 13.12
CA PHE A 225 1.71 -11.25 13.07
C PHE A 225 2.08 -10.85 11.63
N ILE A 226 2.76 -11.72 10.89
CA ILE A 226 3.13 -11.50 9.48
C ILE A 226 1.89 -11.26 8.63
N ASP A 227 0.85 -12.10 8.80
CA ASP A 227 -0.39 -11.98 8.05
C ASP A 227 -1.10 -10.64 8.37
N SER A 228 -1.02 -10.18 9.63
CA SER A 228 -1.60 -8.88 10.03
C SER A 228 -0.90 -7.66 9.41
N LEU A 229 0.37 -7.77 8.99
CA LEU A 229 1.13 -6.63 8.42
C LEU A 229 0.62 -6.19 7.05
N ALA A 230 -0.08 -7.08 6.33
CA ALA A 230 -0.68 -6.76 5.03
C ALA A 230 -1.91 -5.86 5.18
N GLU A 231 -2.70 -6.05 6.24
CA GLU A 231 -3.98 -5.37 6.47
C GLU A 231 -3.83 -4.04 7.20
N ARG A 232 -2.76 -3.89 7.99
CA ARG A 232 -2.48 -2.67 8.76
C ARG A 232 -2.23 -1.47 7.82
N PRO A 233 -3.01 -0.38 7.94
CA PRO A 233 -2.86 0.83 7.12
C PRO A 233 -1.45 1.44 7.17
N GLU A 234 -0.77 1.28 8.30
CA GLU A 234 0.56 1.80 8.57
C GLU A 234 1.72 1.02 7.93
N SER A 235 1.53 -0.23 7.52
CA SER A 235 2.61 -1.09 7.00
C SER A 235 2.35 -1.60 5.59
N GLN A 236 1.16 -2.16 5.32
CA GLN A 236 0.77 -2.71 4.01
C GLN A 236 1.87 -3.59 3.38
N LEU A 237 2.42 -4.54 4.15
CA LEU A 237 3.52 -5.43 3.71
C LEU A 237 2.96 -6.83 3.46
N LYS A 238 3.12 -7.35 2.25
CA LYS A 238 2.48 -8.60 1.78
C LYS A 238 3.29 -9.84 2.17
N THR A 239 4.61 -9.78 1.98
CA THR A 239 5.51 -10.92 2.20
C THR A 239 6.75 -10.50 3.02
N PRO A 240 6.56 -10.00 4.25
CA PRO A 240 7.64 -9.42 5.02
C PRO A 240 8.65 -10.47 5.50
N SER A 241 9.90 -10.04 5.62
CA SER A 241 10.98 -10.68 6.38
C SER A 241 11.32 -9.79 7.56
N ILE A 242 11.52 -10.39 8.73
CA ILE A 242 11.66 -9.69 10.01
C ILE A 242 13.03 -10.02 10.62
N ARG A 243 13.76 -8.98 11.00
CA ARG A 243 15.09 -9.09 11.60
C ARG A 243 15.28 -8.07 12.72
N THR A 244 15.83 -8.49 13.85
CA THR A 244 16.33 -7.57 14.88
C THR A 244 17.81 -7.26 14.64
N GLN A 245 18.38 -6.33 15.40
CA GLN A 245 19.82 -6.07 15.34
C GLN A 245 20.66 -7.32 15.65
N GLU A 246 20.17 -8.19 16.53
CA GLU A 246 20.91 -9.36 17.03
C GLU A 246 20.64 -10.64 16.22
N LYS A 247 19.40 -10.86 15.78
CA LYS A 247 18.99 -12.13 15.15
C LYS A 247 17.99 -11.95 14.01
N THR A 248 18.09 -12.83 13.02
CA THR A 248 17.06 -12.98 11.99
C THR A 248 15.90 -13.78 12.57
N ILE A 249 14.72 -13.19 12.63
CA ILE A 249 13.52 -13.86 13.17
C ILE A 249 12.90 -14.74 12.09
N TYR A 250 12.67 -14.15 10.92
CA TYR A 250 12.11 -14.84 9.76
C TYR A 250 12.55 -14.17 8.46
N MET A 251 12.86 -14.96 7.45
CA MET A 251 13.34 -14.47 6.18
C MET A 251 12.76 -15.26 5.01
N GLN A 252 12.16 -14.56 4.05
CA GLN A 252 11.52 -15.17 2.88
C GLN A 252 12.53 -15.66 1.84
N SER A 253 13.71 -15.04 1.76
CA SER A 253 14.75 -15.37 0.79
C SER A 253 16.12 -15.03 1.38
N PRO A 254 17.16 -15.87 1.17
CA PRO A 254 17.21 -17.11 0.37
C PRO A 254 16.56 -18.33 1.05
N GLU A 255 16.23 -19.37 0.26
CA GLU A 255 15.50 -20.58 0.72
C GLU A 255 16.17 -21.28 1.93
N SER A 256 17.51 -21.23 2.01
CA SER A 256 18.25 -21.78 3.15
C SER A 256 17.90 -21.12 4.48
N LEU A 257 17.80 -19.79 4.51
CA LEU A 257 17.40 -19.03 5.70
C LEU A 257 15.91 -19.16 5.97
N LYS A 258 15.10 -19.29 4.93
CA LYS A 258 13.67 -19.59 5.08
C LYS A 258 13.48 -20.90 5.83
N LEU A 259 14.10 -21.98 5.39
CA LEU A 259 14.00 -23.29 6.06
C LEU A 259 14.48 -23.26 7.51
N GLN A 260 15.57 -22.55 7.81
CA GLN A 260 16.09 -22.42 9.17
C GLN A 260 15.15 -21.61 10.08
N THR A 261 14.55 -20.55 9.55
CA THR A 261 13.71 -19.63 10.33
C THR A 261 12.23 -19.98 10.35
N SER A 262 11.77 -20.89 9.47
CA SER A 262 10.38 -21.39 9.44
C SER A 262 9.94 -22.02 10.75
N SER A 263 10.88 -22.58 11.53
CA SER A 263 10.61 -23.10 12.88
C SER A 263 10.13 -22.04 13.88
N ASN A 264 10.37 -20.74 13.60
CA ASN A 264 9.91 -19.63 14.42
C ASN A 264 8.47 -19.20 14.11
N LEU A 265 7.88 -19.62 12.99
CA LEU A 265 6.55 -19.18 12.56
C LEU A 265 5.45 -19.56 13.56
N THR A 266 5.61 -20.71 14.22
CA THR A 266 4.67 -21.22 15.23
C THR A 266 4.94 -20.69 16.64
N LYS A 267 6.07 -20.01 16.87
CA LYS A 267 6.42 -19.45 18.17
C LYS A 267 5.65 -18.15 18.41
N LYS A 268 5.41 -17.85 19.68
CA LYS A 268 4.76 -16.61 20.10
C LYS A 268 5.71 -15.42 19.96
N ILE A 269 5.15 -14.23 19.68
CA ILE A 269 5.94 -13.01 19.50
C ILE A 269 6.79 -12.69 20.73
N HIS A 270 6.27 -12.87 21.95
CA HIS A 270 7.03 -12.58 23.18
C HIS A 270 8.29 -13.44 23.37
N GLU A 271 8.42 -14.57 22.67
CA GLU A 271 9.62 -15.42 22.69
C GLU A 271 10.69 -14.93 21.70
N LEU A 272 10.27 -14.13 20.72
CA LEU A 272 11.09 -13.71 19.59
C LEU A 272 11.55 -12.26 19.72
N ILE A 273 10.64 -11.37 20.14
CA ILE A 273 10.84 -9.92 20.24
C ILE A 273 10.49 -9.49 21.68
N LEU A 274 11.25 -8.55 22.23
CA LEU A 274 10.96 -7.93 23.53
C LEU A 274 10.07 -6.69 23.37
N ASN A 275 9.27 -6.37 24.39
CA ASN A 275 8.52 -5.12 24.40
C ASN A 275 9.47 -3.91 24.32
N GLY A 276 9.17 -2.97 23.43
CA GLY A 276 10.02 -1.81 23.15
C GLY A 276 11.22 -2.08 22.26
N GLN A 277 11.46 -3.32 21.82
CA GLN A 277 12.58 -3.65 20.94
C GLN A 277 12.32 -3.17 19.50
N GLU A 278 13.35 -2.62 18.88
CA GLU A 278 13.33 -2.25 17.47
C GLU A 278 13.66 -3.45 16.57
N PHE A 279 12.98 -3.50 15.44
CA PHE A 279 13.19 -4.51 14.41
C PHE A 279 12.99 -3.91 13.02
N GLY A 280 13.75 -4.44 12.07
CA GLY A 280 13.63 -4.12 10.65
C GLY A 280 12.69 -5.10 9.97
N ILE A 281 11.85 -4.57 9.08
CA ILE A 281 11.03 -5.36 8.17
C ILE A 281 11.41 -5.04 6.73
N THR A 282 11.69 -6.05 5.94
CA THR A 282 11.94 -5.93 4.49
C THR A 282 10.89 -6.72 3.73
N ASP A 283 10.46 -6.26 2.57
CA ASP A 283 9.50 -6.99 1.72
C ASP A 283 10.08 -7.17 0.31
N PRO A 284 10.01 -8.36 -0.31
CA PRO A 284 10.43 -8.58 -1.69
C PRO A 284 9.83 -7.59 -2.70
N SER A 285 8.57 -7.17 -2.50
CA SER A 285 7.91 -6.15 -3.34
C SER A 285 8.57 -4.78 -3.24
N LEU A 286 9.35 -4.53 -2.19
CA LEU A 286 10.05 -3.28 -1.89
C LEU A 286 11.56 -3.57 -1.76
N THR A 287 12.11 -4.20 -2.80
CA THR A 287 13.51 -4.68 -2.81
C THR A 287 14.50 -3.57 -2.44
N GLY A 288 15.38 -3.85 -1.48
CA GLY A 288 16.40 -2.92 -1.01
C GLY A 288 15.92 -1.92 0.06
N VAL A 289 14.66 -1.99 0.46
CA VAL A 289 14.08 -1.12 1.49
C VAL A 289 13.92 -1.90 2.81
N SER A 290 14.37 -1.29 3.90
CA SER A 290 14.19 -1.79 5.26
C SER A 290 13.42 -0.77 6.09
N PHE A 291 12.26 -1.17 6.60
CA PHE A 291 11.38 -0.35 7.43
C PHE A 291 11.69 -0.58 8.91
N ARG A 292 11.91 0.50 9.66
CA ARG A 292 12.21 0.42 11.10
C ARG A 292 10.94 0.53 11.94
N TYR A 293 10.66 -0.52 12.71
CA TYR A 293 9.53 -0.58 13.63
C TYR A 293 9.97 -0.87 15.06
N LYS A 294 9.12 -0.53 16.02
CA LYS A 294 9.31 -0.77 17.45
C LYS A 294 8.12 -1.53 17.99
N ALA A 295 8.37 -2.64 18.69
CA ALA A 295 7.31 -3.45 19.26
C ALA A 295 6.69 -2.75 20.47
N ARG A 296 5.37 -2.66 20.51
CA ARG A 296 4.62 -2.24 21.70
C ARG A 296 3.59 -3.29 22.03
N PHE A 297 3.82 -4.02 23.11
CA PHE A 297 2.91 -5.10 23.52
C PHE A 297 1.62 -4.54 24.12
N THR A 298 0.49 -5.03 23.64
CA THR A 298 -0.81 -4.66 24.18
C THR A 298 -0.97 -5.28 25.57
N VAL A 299 -1.11 -4.43 26.58
CA VAL A 299 -1.50 -4.87 27.92
C VAL A 299 -3.02 -5.01 27.89
N LYS A 300 -3.55 -6.23 27.80
CA LYS A 300 -4.98 -6.42 28.05
C LYS A 300 -5.24 -5.97 29.49
N PRO A 301 -6.19 -5.03 29.75
CA PRO A 301 -6.64 -4.80 31.10
C PRO A 301 -7.20 -6.14 31.60
N GLU A 302 -6.66 -6.64 32.71
CA GLU A 302 -7.25 -7.77 33.42
C GLU A 302 -8.72 -7.40 33.69
N LEU A 303 -9.65 -8.12 33.05
CA LEU A 303 -11.05 -8.07 33.43
C LEU A 303 -11.12 -8.40 34.92
N PRO A 304 -11.72 -7.55 35.78
CA PRO A 304 -11.88 -7.90 37.18
C PRO A 304 -12.65 -9.22 37.25
N LEU A 305 -12.01 -10.21 37.86
CA LEU A 305 -12.63 -11.46 38.26
C LEU A 305 -13.80 -11.10 39.19
N ASN A 306 -15.02 -11.14 38.67
CA ASN A 306 -16.24 -11.18 39.47
C ASN A 306 -16.64 -12.64 39.69
#